data_AF-A0A4U9UZE0-F1
#
_entry.id   AF-A0A4U9UZE0-F1
#
_cell.length_a   1.000
_cell.length_b   1.000
_cell.length_c   1.000
_cell.angle_alpha   90.00
_cell.angle_beta   90.00
_cell.angle_gamma   90.00
#
_symmetry.space_group_name_H-M   'P 1'
#
loop_
_entity.id
_entity.type
_entity.pdbx_description
1 polymer ?
#
loop_
_entity_poly.entity_id
_entity_poly.type
_entity_poly.pdbx_seq_one_letter_code
_entity_poly.pdbx_strand_id
1 'polypeptide(L)' 'MKHTVEVMISEQEVKTRIAELGRQITEDYRDSGSDMVLVGLLRGSFMFMADLCRTIEGAA' A
#
# COMPACT_ATOMS: atom_id res chain seq x y z
N MET A 1 -25.04 -20.95 9.07
CA MET A 1 -24.85 -20.99 7.60
C MET A 1 -23.41 -21.36 7.33
N LYS A 2 -23.14 -22.26 6.37
CA LYS A 2 -21.76 -22.50 5.89
C LYS A 2 -21.46 -21.46 4.82
N HIS A 3 -20.40 -20.68 4.99
CA HIS A 3 -19.90 -19.74 4.00
C HIS A 3 -18.64 -20.31 3.35
N THR A 4 -18.49 -20.09 2.06
CA THR A 4 -17.29 -20.42 1.29
C THR A 4 -16.67 -19.11 0.83
N VAL A 5 -15.35 -18.97 0.99
CA VAL A 5 -14.58 -17.83 0.50
C VAL A 5 -13.66 -18.34 -0.60
N GLU A 6 -13.76 -17.72 -1.77
CA GLU A 6 -12.91 -18.02 -2.92
C GLU A 6 -11.88 -16.91 -3.08
N VAL A 7 -10.69 -17.29 -3.58
CA VAL A 7 -9.62 -16.32 -3.82
C VAL A 7 -10.00 -15.48 -5.04
N MET A 8 -10.21 -14.18 -4.83
CA MET A 8 -10.47 -13.23 -5.91
C MET A 8 -9.17 -12.64 -6.48
N ILE A 9 -8.20 -12.35 -5.60
CA ILE A 9 -6.89 -11.80 -5.95
C ILE A 9 -5.86 -12.54 -5.10
N SER A 10 -4.83 -13.08 -5.73
CA SER A 10 -3.75 -13.76 -5.00
C SER A 10 -2.92 -12.77 -4.20
N GLU A 11 -2.31 -13.24 -3.11
CA GLU A 11 -1.36 -12.45 -2.31
C GLU A 11 -0.22 -11.88 -3.18
N GLN A 12 0.26 -12.68 -4.15
CA GLN A 12 1.33 -12.27 -5.05
C GLN A 12 0.90 -11.10 -5.95
N GLU A 13 -0.31 -11.14 -6.51
CA GLU A 13 -0.84 -10.04 -7.33
C GLU A 13 -1.01 -8.76 -6.50
N VAL A 14 -1.53 -8.88 -5.27
CA VAL A 14 -1.65 -7.74 -4.36
C VAL A 14 -0.28 -7.13 -4.05
N LYS A 15 0.71 -7.97 -3.69
CA LYS A 15 2.08 -7.50 -3.40
C LYS A 15 2.74 -6.83 -4.60
N THR A 16 2.62 -7.43 -5.79
CA THR A 16 3.15 -6.84 -7.02
C THR A 16 2.53 -5.46 -7.26
N ARG A 17 1.20 -5.34 -7.11
CA ARG A 17 0.53 -4.06 -7.30
C ARG A 17 0.92 -3.01 -6.26
N ILE A 18 1.09 -3.40 -5.00
CA ILE A 18 1.53 -2.50 -3.93
C ILE A 18 2.96 -1.99 -4.18
N ALA A 19 3.86 -2.84 -4.70
CA ALA A 19 5.21 -2.42 -5.08
C ALA A 19 5.20 -1.40 -6.23
N GLU A 20 4.35 -1.61 -7.24
CA GLU A 20 4.17 -0.65 -8.33
C GLU A 20 3.62 0.69 -7.84
N LEU A 21 2.64 0.67 -6.93
CA LEU A 21 2.06 1.87 -6.32
C LEU A 21 3.11 2.62 -5.47
N GLY A 22 3.90 1.90 -4.68
CA GLY A 22 4.98 2.49 -3.89
C GLY A 22 5.99 3.23 -4.77
N ARG A 23 6.38 2.63 -5.89
CA ARG A 23 7.29 3.27 -6.87
C ARG A 23 6.67 4.51 -7.53
N GLN A 24 5.38 4.46 -7.87
CA GLN A 24 4.66 5.61 -8.44
C GLN A 24 4.60 6.77 -7.44
N ILE A 25 4.17 6.50 -6.21
CA ILE A 25 4.10 7.50 -5.15
C ILE A 25 5.49 8.08 -4.84
N THR A 26 6.52 7.23 -4.77
CA THR A 26 7.90 7.67 -4.55
C THR A 26 8.34 8.65 -5.63
N GLU A 27 8.07 8.35 -6.90
CA GLU A 27 8.44 9.22 -8.01
C GLU A 27 7.66 10.54 -7.98
N ASP A 28 6.35 10.47 -7.77
CA ASP A 28 5.47 11.64 -7.78
C ASP A 28 5.80 12.66 -6.68
N TYR A 29 6.35 12.19 -5.55
CA TYR A 29 6.69 13.04 -4.40
C TYR A 29 8.19 13.24 -4.18
N ARG A 30 9.05 12.69 -5.04
CA ARG A 30 10.52 12.72 -4.92
C ARG A 30 11.07 14.13 -4.68
N ASP A 31 10.54 15.12 -5.41
CA ASP A 31 11.06 16.48 -5.45
C ASP A 31 10.20 17.48 -4.64
N SER A 32 9.28 16.99 -3.80
CA SER A 32 8.37 17.83 -3.00
C SER A 32 9.13 18.70 -1.97
N GLY A 33 10.27 18.20 -1.47
CA GLY A 33 11.13 18.90 -0.50
C GLY A 33 10.46 19.16 0.87
N SER A 34 9.27 18.62 1.10
CA SER A 34 8.45 18.81 2.29
C SER A 34 8.13 17.45 2.93
N ASP A 35 7.81 17.46 4.22
CA ASP A 35 7.46 16.24 4.97
C ASP A 35 6.25 15.53 4.35
N MET A 36 6.34 14.20 4.25
CA MET A 36 5.28 13.34 3.74
C MET A 36 4.50 12.67 4.87
N VAL A 37 3.16 12.68 4.79
CA VAL A 37 2.29 12.02 5.77
C VAL A 37 1.30 11.11 5.06
N LEU A 38 1.24 9.84 5.48
CA LEU A 38 0.25 8.86 5.04
C LEU A 38 -0.89 8.77 6.06
N VAL A 39 -2.13 9.02 5.63
CA VAL A 39 -3.32 8.97 6.51
C VAL A 39 -4.14 7.72 6.22
N GLY A 40 -4.18 6.78 7.18
CA GLY A 40 -4.94 5.53 7.07
C GLY A 40 -6.32 5.62 7.71
N LEU A 41 -7.37 5.30 6.96
CA LEU A 41 -8.75 5.27 7.47
C LEU A 41 -9.14 3.89 8.02
N LEU A 42 -9.36 3.83 9.33
CA LEU A 42 -9.65 2.59 10.04
C LEU A 42 -11.07 2.04 9.81
N ARG A 43 -11.29 0.73 9.95
CA ARG A 43 -10.37 -0.31 10.48
C ARG A 43 -9.65 -1.13 9.43
N GLY A 44 -10.18 -1.23 8.20
CA GLY A 44 -9.70 -2.18 7.19
C GLY A 44 -8.39 -1.78 6.50
N SER A 45 -7.98 -0.51 6.58
CA SER A 45 -6.80 -0.02 5.86
C SER A 45 -5.47 -0.45 6.46
N PHE A 46 -5.46 -1.03 7.67
CA PHE A 46 -4.21 -1.24 8.41
C PHE A 46 -3.23 -2.19 7.69
N MET A 47 -3.71 -3.29 7.11
CA MET A 47 -2.87 -4.23 6.35
C MET A 47 -2.30 -3.57 5.10
N PHE A 48 -3.16 -2.90 4.33
CA PHE A 48 -2.75 -2.20 3.12
C PHE A 48 -1.75 -1.08 3.42
N MET A 49 -2.00 -0.30 4.49
CA MET A 49 -1.10 0.79 4.89
C MET A 49 0.27 0.26 5.31
N ALA A 50 0.31 -0.83 6.08
CA ALA A 50 1.56 -1.45 6.49
C ALA A 50 2.37 -2.00 5.30
N ASP A 51 1.69 -2.55 4.29
CA ASP A 51 2.35 -3.04 3.07
C ASP A 51 2.81 -1.88 2.18
N LEU A 52 1.97 -0.85 2.02
CA LEU A 52 2.25 0.30 1.15
C LEU A 52 3.37 1.21 1.68
N CYS A 53 3.38 1.54 2.98
CA CYS A 53 4.40 2.44 3.50
C CYS A 53 5.82 1.87 3.39
N ARG A 54 5.96 0.53 3.44
CA ARG A 54 7.24 -0.17 3.26
C ARG A 54 7.77 -0.14 1.82
N THR A 55 6.92 0.13 0.83
CA THR A 55 7.33 0.20 -0.58
C THR A 55 7.62 1.63 -1.06
N ILE A 56 7.32 2.65 -0.25
CA ILE A 56 7.61 4.05 -0.55
C ILE A 56 9.02 4.38 -0.04
N GLU A 57 9.91 4.80 -0.92
CA GLU A 57 11.27 5.22 -0.54
C GLU A 57 11.23 6.67 -0.03
N GLY A 58 11.86 6.94 1.12
CA GLY A 58 11.86 8.28 1.75
C GLY A 58 10.74 8.56 2.75
N ALA A 59 9.84 7.60 2.99
CA ALA A 59 8.80 7.69 4.03
C ALA A 59 9.30 7.36 5.46
N ALA A 60 10.62 7.42 5.69
CA ALA A 60 11.26 7.07 6.96
C ALA A 60 11.94 8.27 7.62
#